data_AF-A0A1V6K1D7-F1
#
_entry.id   AF-A0A1V6K1D7-F1
#
_cell.length_a   1.000
_cell.length_b   1.000
_cell.length_c   1.000
_cell.angle_alpha   90.00
_cell.angle_beta   90.00
_cell.angle_gamma   90.00
#
_symmetry.space_group_name_H-M   'P 1'
#
loop_
_entity.id
_entity.type
_entity.pdbx_description
1 polymer ?
#
loop_
_entity_poly.entity_id
_entity_poly.type
_entity_poly.pdbx_seq_one_letter_code
_entity_poly.pdbx_strand_id
1 'polypeptide(L)' 'MRYEDAFEEGFEDMMHRQPDLTKIKNFIGWEPKHKLDHIISRIIDYYEK' A
#
# COMPACT_ATOMS: atom_id res chain seq x y z
N MET A 1 10.97 2.82 16.81
CA MET A 1 9.98 1.78 17.11
C MET A 1 10.46 0.50 16.46
N ARG A 2 10.56 -0.61 17.20
CA ARG A 2 10.97 -1.89 16.59
C ARG A 2 9.81 -2.46 15.80
N TYR A 3 10.10 -3.32 14.83
CA TYR A 3 9.07 -3.97 14.00
C TYR A 3 8.03 -4.70 14.86
N GLU A 4 8.49 -5.43 15.87
CA GLU A 4 7.64 -6.14 16.85
C GLU A 4 6.73 -5.20 17.66
N ASP A 5 7.15 -3.97 17.92
CA ASP A 5 6.35 -3.00 18.68
C ASP A 5 5.20 -2.42 17.84
N ALA A 6 5.19 -2.65 16.52
CA ALA A 6 4.16 -2.17 15.60
C ALA A 6 2.97 -3.13 15.46
N PHE A 7 3.08 -4.36 15.98
CA PHE A 7 2.08 -5.42 15.83
C PHE A 7 1.71 -6.02 17.19
N GLU A 8 0.44 -6.38 17.34
CA GLU A 8 -0.06 -7.03 18.55
C GLU A 8 0.29 -8.53 18.59
N GLU A 9 0.31 -9.12 19.79
CA GLU A 9 0.52 -10.55 19.96
C GLU A 9 -0.55 -11.36 19.21
N GLY A 10 -0.12 -12.30 18.35
CA GLY A 10 -1.01 -13.07 17.48
C GLY A 10 -1.30 -12.44 16.11
N PHE A 11 -0.66 -11.33 15.75
CA PHE A 11 -0.73 -10.79 14.40
C PHE A 11 -0.01 -11.70 13.40
N GLU A 12 -0.78 -12.26 12.45
CA GLU A 12 -0.21 -12.97 11.31
C GLU A 12 0.06 -12.00 10.16
N ASP A 13 1.35 -11.77 9.89
CA ASP A 13 1.74 -11.01 8.71
C ASP A 13 1.57 -11.86 7.44
N MET A 14 0.82 -11.33 6.50
CA MET A 14 0.67 -11.94 5.19
C MET A 14 1.89 -11.55 4.34
N MET A 15 2.84 -12.47 4.25
CA MET A 15 4.15 -12.28 3.61
C MET A 15 4.12 -11.67 2.19
N HIS A 16 3.03 -11.85 1.43
CA HIS A 16 2.89 -11.27 0.09
C HIS A 16 1.43 -10.91 -0.22
N ARG A 17 1.18 -9.66 -0.59
CA ARG A 17 -0.14 -9.17 -1.03
C ARG A 17 -0.02 -8.53 -2.40
N GLN A 18 -0.48 -9.26 -3.43
CA GLN A 18 -0.52 -8.75 -4.81
C GLN A 18 -1.91 -9.00 -5.40
N PRO A 19 -2.78 -7.98 -5.42
CA PRO A 19 -4.13 -8.15 -5.97
C PRO A 19 -4.08 -8.29 -7.50
N ASP A 20 -4.95 -9.16 -8.03
CA ASP A 20 -5.26 -9.18 -9.46
C ASP A 20 -6.27 -8.07 -9.78
N LEU A 21 -5.92 -7.21 -10.74
CA LEU A 21 -6.69 -6.05 -11.15
C LEU A 21 -7.53 -6.31 -12.42
N THR A 22 -7.49 -7.51 -12.97
CA THR A 22 -8.16 -7.86 -14.24
C THR A 22 -9.65 -7.58 -14.20
N LYS A 23 -10.34 -7.96 -13.11
CA LYS A 23 -11.80 -7.75 -12.98
C LYS A 23 -12.19 -6.28 -13.02
N ILE A 24 -11.53 -5.43 -12.24
CA ILE A 24 -11.87 -4.01 -12.14
C ILE A 24 -11.49 -3.25 -13.42
N LYS A 25 -10.36 -3.63 -14.05
CA LYS A 25 -9.96 -3.10 -15.36
C LYS A 25 -11.00 -3.41 -16.43
N ASN A 26 -11.50 -4.64 -16.49
CA ASN A 26 -12.52 -5.01 -17.48
C ASN A 26 -13.89 -4.36 -17.21
N PHE A 27 -14.24 -4.16 -15.94
CA PHE A 27 -15.56 -3.63 -15.58
C PHE A 27 -15.68 -2.12 -15.79
N ILE A 28 -14.65 -1.35 -15.43
CA ILE A 28 -14.70 0.13 -15.46
C ILE A 28 -13.46 0.79 -16.08
N GLY A 29 -12.53 0.02 -16.66
CA GLY A 29 -11.29 0.57 -17.22
C GLY A 29 -10.33 1.12 -16.18
N TRP A 30 -10.45 0.68 -14.91
CA TRP A 30 -9.61 1.20 -13.85
C TRP A 30 -8.18 0.67 -13.94
N GLU A 31 -7.21 1.58 -13.74
CA GLU A 31 -5.78 1.28 -13.63
C GLU A 31 -5.13 2.22 -12.59
N PRO A 32 -4.08 1.76 -11.87
CA PRO A 32 -3.34 2.58 -10.93
C PRO A 32 -2.61 3.72 -11.65
N LYS A 33 -2.84 4.96 -11.21
CA LYS A 33 -2.26 6.17 -11.83
C LYS A 33 -0.95 6.63 -11.19
N HIS A 34 -0.59 6.08 -10.05
CA HIS A 34 0.57 6.51 -9.26
C HIS A 34 1.43 5.30 -8.89
N LYS A 35 2.74 5.44 -9.07
CA LYS A 35 3.73 4.47 -8.58
C LYS A 35 3.97 4.65 -7.09
N LEU A 36 4.49 3.61 -6.45
CA LEU A 36 4.78 3.60 -5.02
C LEU A 36 5.65 4.79 -4.60
N ASP A 37 6.76 5.03 -5.29
CA ASP A 37 7.69 6.13 -4.98
C ASP A 37 6.99 7.49 -4.94
N HIS A 38 6.12 7.75 -5.92
CA HIS A 38 5.36 9.00 -5.97
C HIS A 38 4.36 9.13 -4.82
N ILE A 39 3.73 8.04 -4.41
CA ILE A 39 2.82 8.04 -3.25
C ILE A 39 3.61 8.36 -1.98
N ILE A 40 4.78 7.72 -1.79
CA ILE A 40 5.63 7.94 -0.61
C ILE A 40 6.10 9.41 -0.55
N SER A 41 6.64 9.95 -1.64
CA SER A 41 7.07 11.36 -1.69
C SER A 41 5.94 12.32 -1.32
N ARG A 42 4.72 12.11 -1.85
CA ARG A 42 3.56 12.96 -1.53
C ARG A 42 3.17 12.95 -0.06
N ILE A 43 3.34 11.82 0.63
CA ILE A 43 3.04 11.70 2.05
C ILE A 43 4.12 12.41 2.88
N ILE A 44 5.40 12.24 2.53
CA ILE A 44 6.51 12.96 3.19
C ILE A 44 6.29 14.47 3.07
N ASP A 45 6.02 14.97 1.86
CA ASP A 45 5.77 16.38 1.59
C ASP A 45 4.59 16.96 2.38
N TYR A 46 3.59 16.12 2.73
CA TYR A 46 2.45 16.53 3.52
C TYR A 46 2.78 16.69 5.01
N TYR A 47 3.64 15.83 5.56
CA TYR A 47 3.99 15.82 6.99
C TYR A 47 5.18 16.72 7.36
N GLU A 48 6.06 17.04 6.41
CA GLU A 48 7.22 17.91 6.64
C GLU A 48 6.91 19.41 6.48
N LYS A 49 5.68 19.77 6.10
CA LYS A 49 5.18 21.15 6.05
C LYS A 49 4.48 21.54 7.34
#